data_AF-A0A6I7MXR1-F1
#
_entry.id   AF-A0A6I7MXR1-F1
#
_cell.length_a   1.000
_cell.length_b   1.000
_cell.length_c   1.000
_cell.angle_alpha   90.00
_cell.angle_beta   90.00
_cell.angle_gamma   90.00
#
_symmetry.space_group_name_H-M   'P 1'
#
loop_
_entity.id
_entity.type
_entity.pdbx_description
1 polymer ?
#
loop_
_entity_poly.entity_id
_entity_poly.type
_entity_poly.pdbx_seq_one_letter_code
_entity_poly.pdbx_strand_id
1 'polypeptide(L)'
;MKLRLASLMAIILLWSCESDRVFEKYQGMEMQSWQIDDTVSFHFENPIDAKSSIIAIKYNQEYEFRNLYLRYFLMDSAGSEIESQLVNIPLFENTTGKPLGSGFGNTFTRFDTLPLEKGEDYHSIHFVQYMRVDELKGIEAVGLKRTK
;
A
#
# COMPACT_ATOMS: atom_id res chain seq x y z
N MET A 1 -0.85 -57.70 24.54
CA MET A 1 -0.90 -57.44 23.08
C MET A 1 -2.33 -57.09 22.68
N LYS A 2 -2.76 -55.84 22.83
CA LYS A 2 -4.03 -55.32 22.26
C LYS A 2 -3.84 -53.86 21.85
N LEU A 3 -3.65 -53.75 20.55
CA LEU A 3 -3.85 -52.64 19.62
C LEU A 3 -3.61 -51.20 20.11
N ARG A 4 -2.49 -50.67 19.60
CA ARG A 4 -2.26 -49.26 19.32
C ARG A 4 -3.40 -48.71 18.46
N LEU A 5 -4.39 -48.07 19.06
CA LEU A 5 -5.50 -47.43 18.34
C LEU A 5 -5.68 -45.94 18.70
N ALA A 6 -4.68 -45.32 19.33
CA ALA A 6 -4.77 -43.93 19.79
C ALA A 6 -3.99 -42.92 18.91
N SER A 7 -3.18 -43.37 17.95
CA SER A 7 -2.27 -42.48 17.19
C SER A 7 -2.73 -42.11 15.78
N LEU A 8 -3.89 -42.57 15.31
CA LEU A 8 -4.29 -42.33 13.90
C LEU A 8 -5.31 -41.19 13.71
N MET A 9 -5.81 -40.56 14.79
CA MET A 9 -6.92 -39.60 14.70
C MET A 9 -6.57 -38.18 15.18
N ALA A 10 -5.33 -37.74 14.98
CA ALA A 10 -4.88 -36.40 15.37
C ALA A 10 -4.22 -35.59 14.25
N ILE A 11 -4.19 -36.07 12.99
CA ILE A 11 -3.39 -35.46 11.92
C ILE A 11 -4.20 -34.70 10.84
N ILE A 12 -5.53 -34.66 10.92
CA ILE A 12 -6.35 -34.16 9.78
C ILE A 12 -6.75 -32.66 9.91
N LEU A 13 -6.32 -31.93 10.95
CA LEU A 13 -6.82 -30.56 11.19
C LEU A 13 -5.96 -29.39 10.67
N LEU A 14 -4.99 -29.60 9.77
CA LEU A 14 -4.05 -28.53 9.37
C LEU A 14 -4.07 -28.12 7.89
N TRP A 15 -5.19 -28.27 7.18
CA TRP A 15 -5.26 -27.87 5.77
C TRP A 15 -6.52 -27.05 5.48
N SER A 16 -6.49 -25.78 5.88
CA SER A 16 -7.17 -24.71 5.14
C SER A 16 -6.36 -23.44 5.28
N CYS A 17 -5.23 -23.39 4.58
CA CYS A 17 -4.65 -22.10 4.22
C CYS A 17 -5.54 -21.58 3.09
N GLU A 18 -6.56 -20.81 3.45
CA GLU A 18 -7.31 -20.02 2.49
C GLU A 18 -6.32 -19.07 1.84
N SER A 19 -5.87 -19.41 0.63
CA SER A 19 -4.94 -18.61 -0.13
C SER A 19 -5.71 -17.47 -0.78
N ASP A 20 -6.27 -16.58 0.04
CA ASP A 20 -6.58 -15.24 -0.43
C ASP A 20 -5.26 -14.64 -0.87
N ARG A 21 -5.04 -14.63 -2.19
CA ARG A 21 -3.87 -14.00 -2.81
C ARG A 21 -3.98 -12.50 -2.60
N VAL A 22 -3.58 -12.04 -1.41
CA VAL A 22 -3.35 -10.64 -1.11
C VAL A 22 -2.17 -10.20 -1.96
N PHE A 23 -2.42 -9.29 -2.91
CA PHE A 23 -1.36 -8.62 -3.64
C PHE A 23 -0.86 -7.49 -2.76
N GLU A 24 0.41 -7.51 -2.37
CA GLU A 24 1.03 -6.43 -1.61
C GLU A 24 2.45 -6.21 -2.15
N LYS A 25 2.70 -5.03 -2.72
CA LYS A 25 4.01 -4.62 -3.22
C LYS A 25 4.40 -3.27 -2.66
N TYR A 26 5.69 -3.07 -2.43
CA TYR A 26 6.27 -1.80 -2.01
C TYR A 26 7.40 -1.39 -2.94
N GLN A 27 7.52 -0.10 -3.18
CA GLN A 27 8.69 0.54 -3.76
C GLN A 27 9.33 1.39 -2.65
N GLY A 28 10.59 1.08 -2.31
CA GLY A 28 11.35 1.82 -1.32
C GLY A 28 11.90 3.12 -1.88
N MET A 29 12.02 4.13 -1.02
CA MET A 29 12.68 5.39 -1.35
C MET A 29 14.18 5.28 -1.09
N GLU A 30 15.00 5.85 -1.97
CA GLU A 30 16.41 6.05 -1.68
C GLU A 30 16.56 7.07 -0.54
N MET A 31 17.48 6.79 0.39
CA MET A 31 17.74 7.66 1.56
C MET A 31 16.48 8.01 2.39
N GLN A 32 15.42 7.19 2.33
CA GLN A 32 14.16 7.42 3.06
C GLN A 32 13.51 8.78 2.72
N SER A 33 13.60 9.16 1.45
CA SER A 33 13.19 10.47 0.98
C SER A 33 12.56 10.41 -0.41
N TRP A 34 11.37 10.98 -0.56
CA TRP A 34 10.65 10.97 -1.83
C TRP A 34 10.85 12.28 -2.58
N GLN A 35 11.62 12.24 -3.68
CA GLN A 35 11.87 13.43 -4.50
C GLN A 35 10.62 13.88 -5.27
N ILE A 36 10.53 15.17 -5.60
CA ILE A 36 9.38 15.76 -6.30
C ILE A 36 9.22 15.26 -7.75
N ASP A 37 10.32 14.85 -8.38
CA ASP A 37 10.37 14.29 -9.74
C ASP A 37 10.27 12.76 -9.76
N ASP A 38 10.31 12.10 -8.59
CA ASP A 38 10.21 10.65 -8.48
C ASP A 38 8.76 10.16 -8.59
N THR A 39 8.55 9.20 -9.50
CA THR A 39 7.26 8.53 -9.68
C THR A 39 7.33 7.09 -9.18
N VAL A 40 6.49 6.75 -8.20
CA VAL A 40 6.30 5.37 -7.75
C VAL A 40 5.31 4.67 -8.68
N SER A 41 5.70 3.55 -9.28
CA SER A 41 4.92 2.93 -10.35
C SER A 41 4.71 1.44 -10.14
N PHE A 42 3.45 1.01 -10.21
CA PHE A 42 3.09 -0.41 -10.18
C PHE A 42 2.45 -0.80 -11.51
N HIS A 43 3.05 -1.79 -12.17
CA HIS A 43 2.58 -2.33 -13.44
C HIS A 43 2.03 -3.75 -13.25
N PHE A 44 0.99 -4.08 -14.01
CA PHE A 44 0.32 -5.37 -13.96
C PHE A 44 0.31 -6.03 -15.34
N GLU A 45 0.51 -7.35 -15.35
CA GLU A 45 0.48 -8.14 -16.59
C GLU A 45 -0.93 -8.23 -17.21
N ASN A 46 -1.97 -8.06 -16.40
CA ASN A 46 -3.37 -8.10 -16.81
C ASN A 46 -4.10 -6.89 -16.21
N PRO A 47 -5.18 -6.40 -16.84
CA PRO A 47 -6.01 -5.34 -16.27
C PRO A 47 -6.47 -5.68 -14.86
N ILE A 48 -6.44 -4.67 -14.01
CA ILE A 48 -6.73 -4.73 -12.59
C ILE A 48 -8.01 -3.97 -12.34
N ASP A 49 -9.03 -4.66 -11.82
CA ASP A 49 -10.30 -4.04 -11.42
C ASP A 49 -10.04 -2.89 -10.43
N ALA A 50 -10.66 -1.74 -10.65
CA ALA A 50 -10.60 -0.58 -9.76
C ALA A 50 -11.20 -0.82 -8.35
N LYS A 51 -11.81 -1.98 -8.08
CA LYS A 51 -12.32 -2.30 -6.73
C LYS A 51 -11.23 -2.29 -5.66
N SER A 52 -11.44 -1.46 -4.64
CA SER A 52 -10.76 -1.40 -3.34
C SER A 52 -9.24 -1.58 -3.41
N SER A 53 -8.57 -0.68 -4.11
CA SER A 53 -7.11 -0.56 -4.02
C SER A 53 -6.73 0.18 -2.74
N ILE A 54 -5.81 -0.39 -1.95
CA ILE A 54 -5.34 0.18 -0.69
C ILE A 54 -3.92 0.67 -0.93
N ILE A 55 -3.65 1.93 -0.63
CA ILE A 55 -2.29 2.47 -0.58
C ILE A 55 -1.69 2.22 0.79
N ALA A 56 -0.42 1.87 0.82
CA ALA A 56 0.37 1.69 2.02
C ALA A 56 1.50 2.72 2.05
N ILE A 57 1.55 3.57 3.06
CA ILE A 57 2.61 4.56 3.25
C ILE A 57 3.45 4.12 4.42
N LYS A 58 4.72 3.80 4.16
CA LYS A 58 5.71 3.52 5.20
C LYS A 58 6.51 4.79 5.46
N TYR A 59 6.47 5.28 6.68
CA TYR A 59 7.07 6.54 7.07
C TYR A 59 7.69 6.46 8.47
N ASN A 60 8.51 7.44 8.82
CA ASN A 60 9.16 7.51 10.12
C ASN A 60 9.04 8.90 10.75
N GLN A 61 9.72 9.07 11.90
CA GLN A 61 9.67 10.30 12.70
C GLN A 61 10.36 11.51 12.04
N GLU A 62 11.14 11.33 10.96
CA GLU A 62 11.71 12.44 10.20
C GLU A 62 10.67 13.11 9.28
N TYR A 63 9.50 12.50 9.09
CA TYR A 63 8.41 13.12 8.33
C TYR A 63 7.77 14.27 9.12
N GLU A 64 7.88 15.49 8.61
CA GLU A 64 7.56 16.71 9.36
C GLU A 64 6.09 17.17 9.24
N PHE A 65 5.28 16.53 8.40
CA PHE A 65 3.90 16.96 8.14
C PHE A 65 2.88 16.07 8.85
N ARG A 66 1.66 16.59 9.05
CA ARG A 66 0.56 15.79 9.60
C ARG A 66 -0.03 14.83 8.57
N ASN A 67 -0.24 15.33 7.36
CA ASN A 67 -0.84 14.55 6.27
C ASN A 67 0.16 14.45 5.10
N LEU A 68 -0.03 13.43 4.28
CA LEU A 68 0.60 13.26 2.99
C LEU A 68 -0.40 13.54 1.88
N TYR A 69 -0.11 14.55 1.07
CA TYR A 69 -0.79 14.81 -0.19
C TYR A 69 -0.01 14.15 -1.31
N LEU A 70 -0.69 13.31 -2.08
CA LEU A 70 -0.12 12.66 -3.26
C LEU A 70 -1.16 12.61 -4.37
N ARG A 71 -0.71 12.61 -5.62
CA ARG A 71 -1.58 12.39 -6.77
C ARG A 71 -1.35 10.98 -7.28
N TYR A 72 -2.43 10.26 -7.58
CA TYR A 72 -2.35 9.02 -8.33
C TYR A 72 -2.78 9.23 -9.79
N PHE A 73 -2.29 8.36 -10.66
CA PHE A 73 -2.70 8.26 -12.07
C PHE A 73 -2.99 6.79 -12.39
N LEU A 74 -4.18 6.51 -12.90
CA LEU A 74 -4.54 5.21 -13.47
C LEU A 74 -4.31 5.25 -14.97
N MET A 75 -3.61 4.25 -15.52
CA MET A 75 -3.34 4.15 -16.94
C MET A 75 -3.94 2.88 -17.55
N ASP A 76 -4.40 2.99 -18.78
CA ASP A 76 -4.82 1.83 -19.59
C ASP A 76 -3.61 1.05 -20.16
N SER A 77 -3.88 0.00 -20.93
CA SER A 77 -2.82 -0.80 -21.58
C SER A 77 -2.04 -0.06 -22.66
N ALA A 78 -2.59 1.03 -23.20
CA ALA A 78 -1.94 1.88 -24.19
C ALA A 78 -1.12 3.01 -23.55
N GLY A 79 -1.15 3.15 -22.22
CA GLY A 79 -0.49 4.22 -21.48
C GLY A 79 -1.28 5.54 -21.49
N SER A 80 -2.59 5.51 -21.77
CA SER A 80 -3.47 6.68 -21.67
C SER A 80 -3.98 6.82 -20.24
N GLU A 81 -4.06 8.05 -19.74
CA GLU A 81 -4.65 8.34 -18.43
C GLU A 81 -6.16 8.06 -18.44
N ILE A 82 -6.58 7.14 -17.58
CA ILE A 82 -7.99 6.86 -17.28
C ILE A 82 -8.48 7.91 -16.29
N GLU A 83 -7.78 8.07 -15.17
CA GLU A 83 -8.16 8.95 -14.06
C GLU A 83 -6.93 9.43 -13.30
N SER A 84 -6.98 10.67 -12.78
CA SER A 84 -6.03 11.14 -11.77
C SER A 84 -6.72 11.97 -10.70
N GLN A 85 -6.35 11.74 -9.44
CA GLN A 85 -6.92 12.46 -8.29
C GLN A 85 -5.85 12.81 -7.26
N LEU A 86 -6.06 13.91 -6.56
CA LEU A 86 -5.29 14.28 -5.37
C LEU A 86 -5.88 13.56 -4.15
N VAL A 87 -5.04 12.85 -3.41
CA VAL A 87 -5.40 12.12 -2.21
C VAL A 87 -4.73 12.77 -1.00
N ASN A 88 -5.48 12.85 0.10
CA ASN A 88 -5.00 13.32 1.39
C ASN A 88 -4.98 12.15 2.37
N ILE A 89 -3.79 11.74 2.81
CA ILE A 89 -3.60 10.62 3.73
C ILE A 89 -3.08 11.16 5.07
N PRO A 90 -3.89 11.15 6.14
CA PRO A 90 -3.41 11.48 7.47
C PRO A 90 -2.38 10.44 7.94
N LEU A 91 -1.17 10.91 8.27
CA LEU A 91 -0.12 10.09 8.86
C LEU A 91 -0.03 10.30 10.37
N PHE A 92 -0.50 11.44 10.88
CA PHE A 92 -0.50 11.74 12.31
C PHE A 92 -1.88 12.20 12.80
N GLU A 93 -2.20 11.83 14.05
CA GLU A 93 -3.40 12.27 14.74
C GLU A 93 -3.46 13.79 14.90
N ASN A 94 -4.64 14.37 14.69
CA ASN A 94 -4.79 15.83 14.62
C ASN A 94 -4.48 16.55 15.93
N THR A 95 -4.75 15.91 17.07
CA THR A 95 -4.65 16.54 18.40
C THR A 95 -3.36 16.18 19.11
N THR A 96 -2.91 14.94 18.99
CA THR A 96 -1.78 14.41 19.77
C THR A 96 -0.49 14.35 18.99
N GLY A 97 -0.54 14.44 17.66
CA GLY A 97 0.63 14.17 16.81
C GLY A 97 1.13 12.73 16.92
N LYS A 98 0.31 11.79 17.44
CA LYS A 98 0.69 10.37 17.44
C LYS A 98 0.69 9.84 16.00
N PRO A 99 1.70 9.05 15.60
CA PRO A 99 1.73 8.42 14.29
C PRO A 99 0.57 7.42 14.15
N LEU A 100 -0.03 7.39 12.97
CA LEU A 100 -1.12 6.51 12.57
C LEU A 100 -0.60 5.29 11.82
N GLY A 101 -1.17 4.12 12.10
CA GLY A 101 -0.78 2.86 11.46
C GLY A 101 -0.10 1.90 12.43
N SER A 102 0.50 0.85 11.88
CA SER A 102 1.22 -0.17 12.65
C SER A 102 2.71 -0.13 12.35
N GLY A 103 3.55 -0.46 13.32
CA GLY A 103 4.99 -0.33 13.15
C GLY A 103 5.79 -0.71 14.38
N PHE A 104 7.11 -0.61 14.28
CA PHE A 104 8.04 -0.90 15.36
C PHE A 104 9.13 0.17 15.41
N GLY A 105 9.46 0.62 16.63
CA GLY A 105 10.43 1.70 16.82
C GLY A 105 9.93 3.01 16.23
N ASN A 106 10.73 3.58 15.32
CA ASN A 106 10.46 4.90 14.71
C ASN A 106 9.75 4.81 13.36
N THR A 107 9.40 3.62 12.91
CA THR A 107 8.83 3.35 11.58
C THR A 107 7.38 2.89 11.71
N PHE A 108 6.51 3.42 10.85
CA PHE A 108 5.07 3.18 10.84
C PHE A 108 4.59 2.92 9.40
N THR A 109 3.60 2.04 9.25
CA THR A 109 2.91 1.78 7.99
C THR A 109 1.44 2.14 8.14
N ARG A 110 1.00 3.12 7.35
CA ARG A 110 -0.39 3.55 7.26
C ARG A 110 -1.02 2.96 6.01
N PHE A 111 -2.16 2.29 6.17
CA PHE A 111 -3.00 1.85 5.05
C PHE A 111 -4.18 2.81 4.88
N ASP A 112 -4.50 3.17 3.65
CA ASP A 112 -5.68 3.98 3.31
C ASP A 112 -6.31 3.51 1.99
N THR A 113 -7.60 3.75 1.81
CA THR A 113 -8.33 3.35 0.62
C THR A 113 -8.17 4.41 -0.47
N LEU A 114 -7.83 3.99 -1.69
CA LEU A 114 -7.79 4.89 -2.83
C LEU A 114 -9.22 5.16 -3.34
N PRO A 115 -9.62 6.44 -3.50
CA PRO A 115 -10.93 6.80 -4.02
C PRO A 115 -10.93 6.71 -5.55
N LEU A 116 -11.01 5.50 -6.08
CA LEU A 116 -11.06 5.27 -7.53
C LEU A 116 -12.51 5.45 -8.02
N GLU A 117 -12.77 6.42 -8.89
CA GLU A 117 -14.14 6.82 -9.27
C GLU A 117 -14.64 6.12 -10.54
N LYS A 118 -13.79 5.97 -11.56
CA LYS A 118 -14.26 5.51 -12.88
C LYS A 118 -14.63 4.03 -12.95
N GLY A 119 -14.17 3.22 -11.99
CA GLY A 119 -14.48 1.79 -11.97
C GLY A 119 -13.93 1.01 -13.17
N GLU A 120 -13.09 1.64 -14.00
CA GLU A 120 -12.47 1.05 -15.18
C GLU A 120 -11.22 0.24 -14.78
N ASP A 121 -11.00 -0.90 -15.45
CA ASP A 121 -9.81 -1.70 -15.23
C ASP A 121 -8.56 -0.94 -15.71
N TYR A 122 -7.48 -0.98 -14.94
CA TYR A 122 -6.23 -0.28 -15.26
C TYR A 122 -5.04 -1.25 -15.33
N HIS A 123 -4.00 -0.90 -16.10
CA HIS A 123 -2.78 -1.70 -16.28
C HIS A 123 -1.59 -1.19 -15.46
N SER A 124 -1.60 0.09 -15.10
CA SER A 124 -0.64 0.63 -14.15
C SER A 124 -1.27 1.72 -13.29
N ILE A 125 -0.69 1.87 -12.11
CA ILE A 125 -0.97 2.98 -11.21
C ILE A 125 0.34 3.65 -10.83
N HIS A 126 0.35 4.98 -10.93
CA HIS A 126 1.49 5.82 -10.61
C HIS A 126 1.14 6.73 -9.45
N PHE A 127 2.09 6.98 -8.56
CA PHE A 127 1.98 7.93 -7.47
C PHE A 127 3.11 8.94 -7.55
N VAL A 128 2.78 10.20 -7.29
CA VAL A 128 3.74 11.30 -7.13
C VAL A 128 3.41 12.06 -5.86
N GLN A 129 4.44 12.49 -5.13
CA GLN A 129 4.25 13.36 -3.97
C GLN A 129 3.77 14.74 -4.42
N TYR A 130 2.83 15.32 -3.68
CA TYR A 130 2.23 16.62 -3.99
C TYR A 130 2.36 17.58 -2.79
N MET A 131 3.49 17.48 -2.09
CA MET A 131 3.75 18.21 -0.84
C MET A 131 4.39 19.58 -1.03
N ARG A 132 4.78 19.93 -2.27
CA ARG A 132 5.45 21.21 -2.63
C ARG A 132 6.80 21.40 -1.94
N VAL A 133 7.51 20.30 -1.72
CA VAL A 133 8.91 20.27 -1.30
C VAL A 133 9.70 19.44 -2.30
N ASP A 134 10.93 19.84 -2.59
CA ASP A 134 11.78 19.11 -3.53
C ASP A 134 12.11 17.71 -3.00
N GLU A 135 12.40 17.65 -1.70
CA GLU A 135 12.77 16.44 -0.98
C GLU A 135 11.78 16.20 0.18
N LEU A 136 10.98 15.14 0.09
CA LEU A 136 10.04 14.75 1.15
C LEU A 136 10.64 13.66 2.05
N LYS A 137 11.32 14.10 3.11
CA LYS A 137 11.99 13.22 4.07
C LYS A 137 11.04 12.39 4.91
N GLY A 138 11.55 11.26 5.39
CA GLY A 138 10.85 10.36 6.30
C GLY A 138 9.81 9.46 5.63
N ILE A 139 9.70 9.48 4.30
CA ILE A 139 8.95 8.47 3.55
C ILE A 139 9.92 7.34 3.18
N GLU A 140 9.71 6.17 3.76
CA GLU A 140 10.58 5.01 3.54
C GLU A 140 10.15 4.18 2.33
N ALA A 141 8.85 4.04 2.11
CA ALA A 141 8.29 3.29 1.00
C ALA A 141 6.83 3.66 0.73
N VAL A 142 6.43 3.52 -0.53
CA VAL A 142 5.03 3.56 -0.95
C VAL A 142 4.67 2.18 -1.47
N GLY A 143 3.53 1.67 -1.05
CA GLY A 143 3.04 0.35 -1.39
C GLY A 143 1.62 0.37 -1.91
N LEU A 144 1.29 -0.70 -2.62
CA LEU A 144 -0.05 -0.97 -3.09
C LEU A 144 -0.46 -2.35 -2.60
N LYS A 145 -1.59 -2.39 -1.89
CA LYS A 145 -2.22 -3.59 -1.39
C LYS A 145 -3.59 -3.79 -2.01
N ARG A 146 -3.92 -5.03 -2.31
CA ARG A 146 -5.27 -5.46 -2.69
C ARG A 146 -5.67 -6.71 -1.92
N THR A 147 -6.87 -6.67 -1.36
CA THR A 147 -7.59 -7.85 -0.92
C THR A 147 -8.49 -8.30 -2.06
N LYS A 148 -8.47 -9.60 -2.39
CA LYS A 148 -9.33 -10.16 -3.44
C LYS A 148 -10.79 -10.21 -2.98
#